data_AF-A0A1S3KDV8-F1
#
_entry.id   AF-A0A1S3KDV8-F1
#
_cell.length_a   1.000
_cell.length_b   1.000
_cell.length_c   1.000
_cell.angle_alpha   90.00
_cell.angle_beta   90.00
_cell.angle_gamma   90.00
#
_symmetry.space_group_name_H-M   'P 1'
#
loop_
_entity.id
_entity.type
_entity.pdbx_description
1 polymer ?
#
loop_
_entity_poly.entity_id
_entity_poly.type
_entity_poly.pdbx_seq_one_letter_code
_entity_poly.pdbx_strand_id
1 'polypeptide(L)'
;MFQFLVCFSLLLVSCYVGLANGQGRLIEPPSRNSAWRFGFHTPVNNADDRLNCGGLKAQWYGSNGQCGVCGDPYQGVRDHEAGGKYATGTIVRSFGVGETIDIVVDITHGQKGWMEFRLCPNNNPKVPVSQDCLDKYVLRV
;
A
#
# COMPACT_ATOMS: atom_id res chain seq x y z
N MET A 1 17.97 42.94 15.72
CA MET A 1 18.14 42.59 14.30
C MET A 1 18.37 41.09 14.09
N PHE A 2 19.34 40.46 14.77
CA PHE A 2 19.57 39.00 14.72
C PHE A 2 18.36 38.14 15.14
N GLN A 3 17.66 38.51 16.22
CA GLN A 3 16.48 37.77 16.72
C GLN A 3 15.35 37.66 15.68
N PHE A 4 15.10 38.75 14.92
CA PHE A 4 14.04 38.79 13.90
C PHE A 4 14.39 37.95 12.67
N LEU A 5 15.66 37.89 12.29
CA LEU A 5 16.14 37.07 11.18
C LEU A 5 16.05 35.56 11.47
N VAL A 6 16.32 35.16 12.71
CA VAL A 6 16.21 33.76 13.16
C VAL A 6 14.74 33.29 13.20
N CYS A 7 13.81 34.14 13.68
CA CYS A 7 12.38 33.80 13.63
C CYS A 7 11.84 33.73 12.19
N PHE A 8 12.27 34.62 11.30
CA PHE A 8 11.83 34.62 9.90
C PHE A 8 12.34 33.38 9.15
N SER A 9 13.58 32.96 9.42
CA SER A 9 14.14 31.73 8.84
C SER A 9 13.47 30.46 9.39
N LEU A 10 13.14 30.38 10.68
CA LEU A 10 12.36 29.26 11.23
C LEU A 10 10.94 29.15 10.67
N LEU A 11 10.26 30.29 10.46
CA LEU A 11 8.95 30.35 9.80
C LEU A 11 8.99 29.88 8.34
N LEU A 12 10.04 30.25 7.59
CA LEU A 12 10.22 29.79 6.22
C LEU A 12 10.48 28.28 6.14
N VAL A 13 11.28 27.72 7.05
CA VAL A 13 11.55 26.27 7.11
C VAL A 13 10.29 25.46 7.46
N SER A 14 9.42 25.99 8.33
CA SER A 14 8.15 25.33 8.68
C SER A 14 7.17 25.21 7.51
N CYS A 15 7.23 26.10 6.50
CA CYS A 15 6.34 26.07 5.34
C CYS A 15 6.74 25.03 4.27
N TYR A 16 7.89 24.37 4.41
CA TYR A 16 8.38 23.37 3.45
C TYR A 16 8.00 21.93 3.78
N VAL A 17 7.17 21.68 4.81
CA VAL A 17 6.64 20.34 5.07
C VAL A 17 5.51 20.06 4.07
N GLY A 18 5.89 19.73 2.83
CA GLY A 18 4.96 19.23 1.83
C GLY A 18 4.29 17.95 2.34
N LEU A 19 2.95 17.93 2.35
CA LEU A 19 2.20 16.71 2.64
C LEU A 19 2.50 15.69 1.53
N ALA A 20 3.22 14.63 1.91
CA ALA A 20 3.45 13.48 1.07
C ALA A 20 2.14 12.68 0.92
N ASN A 21 1.37 12.92 -0.15
CA ASN A 21 0.23 12.12 -0.59
C ASN A 21 0.55 11.38 -1.91
N GLY A 22 1.39 10.33 -1.83
CA GLY A 22 1.64 9.44 -2.96
C GLY A 22 0.42 8.56 -3.25
N GLN A 23 0.11 8.38 -4.53
CA GLN A 23 -0.96 7.48 -4.98
C GLN A 23 -0.39 6.54 -6.04
N GLY A 24 -0.79 5.28 -5.95
CA GLY A 24 -0.34 4.26 -6.86
C GLY A 24 -0.96 2.91 -6.55
N ARG A 25 -0.82 2.00 -7.50
CA ARG A 25 -1.41 0.67 -7.46
C ARG A 25 -0.52 -0.34 -8.16
N LEU A 26 -0.47 -1.55 -7.61
CA LEU A 26 0.19 -2.67 -8.25
C LEU A 26 -0.70 -3.22 -9.36
N ILE A 27 -0.23 -3.15 -10.60
CA ILE A 27 -1.00 -3.52 -11.80
C ILE A 27 -0.49 -4.78 -12.49
N GLU A 28 0.75 -5.19 -12.25
CA GLU A 28 1.26 -6.51 -12.66
C GLU A 28 2.09 -7.11 -11.53
N PRO A 29 1.69 -8.26 -10.96
CA PRO A 29 0.36 -8.87 -11.11
C PRO A 29 -0.74 -7.94 -10.56
N PRO A 30 -1.93 -7.84 -11.19
CA PRO A 30 -2.98 -6.94 -10.70
C PRO A 30 -3.37 -7.19 -9.24
N SER A 31 -3.23 -6.17 -8.39
CA SER A 31 -3.64 -6.25 -6.98
C SER A 31 -5.16 -6.38 -6.80
N ARG A 32 -5.61 -6.82 -5.61
CA ARG A 32 -7.04 -7.10 -5.31
C ARG A 32 -7.98 -5.93 -5.65
N ASN A 33 -7.53 -4.72 -5.34
CA ASN A 33 -8.20 -3.45 -5.60
C ASN A 33 -8.22 -3.05 -7.09
N SER A 34 -7.28 -3.52 -7.89
CA SER A 34 -7.12 -3.13 -9.30
C SER A 34 -7.47 -4.23 -10.30
N ALA A 35 -7.63 -5.48 -9.87
CA ALA A 35 -7.90 -6.63 -10.75
C ALA A 35 -9.11 -6.40 -11.66
N TRP A 36 -10.15 -5.71 -11.20
CA TRP A 36 -11.34 -5.40 -12.01
C TRP A 36 -11.00 -4.60 -13.28
N ARG A 37 -9.93 -3.79 -13.26
CA ARG A 37 -9.47 -3.02 -14.43
C ARG A 37 -8.93 -3.92 -15.55
N PHE A 38 -8.51 -5.14 -15.21
CA PHE A 38 -7.88 -6.10 -16.11
C PHE A 38 -8.81 -7.25 -16.48
N GLY A 39 -10.13 -7.04 -16.36
CA GLY A 39 -11.15 -7.99 -16.81
C GLY A 39 -11.47 -9.12 -15.83
N PHE A 40 -10.90 -9.11 -14.62
CA PHE A 40 -11.24 -10.08 -13.58
C PHE A 40 -12.62 -9.79 -12.99
N HIS A 41 -13.38 -10.84 -12.69
CA HIS A 41 -14.69 -10.74 -12.02
C HIS A 41 -14.52 -10.46 -10.51
N THR A 42 -13.99 -9.29 -10.19
CA THR A 42 -13.79 -8.78 -8.82
C THR A 42 -14.55 -7.47 -8.63
N PRO A 43 -14.98 -7.12 -7.39
CA PRO A 43 -15.70 -5.89 -7.15
C PRO A 43 -14.90 -4.65 -7.58
N VAL A 44 -15.60 -3.67 -8.15
CA VAL A 44 -14.99 -2.41 -8.58
C VAL A 44 -14.55 -1.59 -7.37
N ASN A 45 -13.29 -1.15 -7.39
CA ASN A 45 -12.76 -0.11 -6.51
C ASN A 45 -12.28 1.08 -7.36
N ASN A 46 -13.04 2.18 -7.35
CA ASN A 46 -12.69 3.37 -8.12
C ASN A 46 -11.52 4.16 -7.52
N ALA A 47 -11.21 3.95 -6.24
CA ALA A 47 -10.11 4.58 -5.51
C ALA A 47 -8.98 3.56 -5.27
N ASP A 48 -8.74 2.68 -6.25
CA ASP A 48 -7.79 1.58 -6.15
C ASP A 48 -6.33 2.03 -6.07
N ASP A 49 -6.01 3.30 -6.30
CA ASP A 49 -4.68 3.86 -6.10
C ASP A 49 -4.47 4.52 -4.72
N ARG A 50 -5.45 4.37 -3.80
CA ARG A 50 -5.48 5.06 -2.50
C ARG A 50 -5.47 4.14 -1.28
N LEU A 51 -4.79 2.99 -1.37
CA LEU A 51 -4.57 2.11 -0.22
C LEU A 51 -3.40 2.61 0.64
N ASN A 52 -3.63 3.72 1.33
CA ASN A 52 -2.64 4.47 2.10
C ASN A 52 -2.83 4.33 3.63
N CYS A 53 -3.18 3.12 4.09
CA CYS A 53 -3.37 2.81 5.51
C CYS A 53 -4.50 3.61 6.18
N GLY A 54 -5.50 4.03 5.40
CA GLY A 54 -6.57 4.94 5.86
C GLY A 54 -6.15 6.40 5.98
N GLY A 55 -4.96 6.76 5.49
CA GLY A 55 -4.41 8.11 5.51
C GLY A 55 -3.57 8.43 6.75
N LEU A 56 -2.77 9.49 6.63
CA LEU A 56 -1.77 9.90 7.63
C LEU A 56 -2.33 9.96 9.05
N LYS A 57 -3.55 10.50 9.22
CA LYS A 57 -4.14 10.63 10.55
C LYS A 57 -4.53 9.29 11.17
N ALA A 58 -5.17 8.42 10.40
CA ALA A 58 -5.59 7.10 10.87
C ALA A 58 -4.38 6.22 11.22
N GLN A 59 -3.33 6.27 10.39
CA GLN A 59 -2.10 5.52 10.60
C GLN A 59 -1.31 6.03 11.80
N TRP A 60 -0.87 7.30 11.79
CA TRP A 60 0.11 7.79 12.77
C TRP A 60 -0.51 8.25 14.09
N TYR A 61 -1.64 8.95 14.05
CA TYR A 61 -2.29 9.41 15.28
C TYR A 61 -3.27 8.37 15.85
N GLY A 62 -3.89 7.55 14.99
CA GLY A 62 -4.89 6.55 15.41
C GLY A 62 -4.34 5.15 15.65
N SER A 63 -3.23 4.78 14.99
CA SER A 63 -2.75 3.40 14.95
C SER A 63 -1.24 3.27 15.21
N ASN A 64 -0.59 4.30 15.76
CA ASN A 64 0.84 4.29 16.10
C ASN A 64 1.75 3.83 14.92
N GLY A 65 1.44 4.28 13.71
CA GLY A 65 2.19 3.92 12.49
C GLY A 65 1.75 2.60 11.83
N GLN A 66 0.90 1.81 12.49
CA GLN A 66 0.45 0.52 11.97
C GLN A 66 -0.48 0.67 10.76
N CYS A 67 -0.44 -0.33 9.88
CA CYS A 67 -1.22 -0.41 8.65
C CYS A 67 -1.80 -1.82 8.49
N GLY A 68 -2.93 -1.96 7.79
CA GLY A 68 -3.36 -3.28 7.34
C GLY A 68 -2.41 -3.84 6.29
N VAL A 69 -2.25 -5.16 6.27
CA VAL A 69 -1.24 -5.84 5.42
C VAL A 69 -1.53 -5.67 3.92
N CYS A 70 -2.77 -5.31 3.58
CA CYS A 70 -3.21 -4.98 2.23
C CYS A 70 -3.51 -3.48 2.03
N GLY A 71 -2.99 -2.59 2.89
CA GLY A 71 -3.09 -1.13 2.73
C GLY A 71 -4.36 -0.49 3.30
N ASP A 72 -5.26 -1.28 3.89
CA ASP A 72 -6.42 -0.83 4.66
C ASP A 72 -6.02 -0.11 5.96
N PRO A 73 -6.91 0.72 6.56
CA PRO A 73 -6.68 1.27 7.90
C PRO A 73 -6.43 0.18 8.92
N TYR A 74 -5.44 0.37 9.80
CA TYR A 74 -5.17 -0.61 10.84
C TYR A 74 -6.33 -0.76 11.81
N GLN A 75 -6.88 0.36 12.29
CA GLN A 75 -8.13 0.40 13.04
C GLN A 75 -9.29 0.61 12.04
N GLY A 76 -10.04 -0.45 11.72
CA GLY A 76 -11.18 -0.34 10.82
C GLY A 76 -11.51 -1.62 10.04
N VAL A 77 -12.39 -1.48 9.05
CA VAL A 77 -12.75 -2.56 8.13
C VAL A 77 -11.56 -2.88 7.22
N ARG A 78 -11.21 -4.16 7.12
CA ARG A 78 -10.13 -4.67 6.25
C ARG A 78 -10.71 -5.24 4.97
N ASP A 79 -11.16 -4.37 4.08
CA ASP A 79 -11.88 -4.78 2.87
C ASP A 79 -11.00 -5.55 1.88
N HIS A 80 -9.67 -5.40 1.93
CA HIS A 80 -8.73 -6.04 1.02
C HIS A 80 -8.04 -7.25 1.63
N GLU A 81 -8.27 -7.57 2.90
CA GLU A 81 -7.79 -8.80 3.56
C GLU A 81 -8.81 -9.93 3.47
N ALA A 82 -8.41 -11.16 3.75
CA ALA A 82 -9.28 -12.33 3.60
C ALA A 82 -10.60 -12.18 4.39
N GLY A 83 -11.72 -12.43 3.71
CA GLY A 83 -13.07 -12.18 4.24
C GLY A 83 -13.61 -10.77 3.95
N GLY A 84 -12.76 -9.85 3.50
CA GLY A 84 -13.13 -8.52 3.03
C GLY A 84 -13.72 -8.50 1.62
N LYS A 85 -14.38 -7.40 1.28
CA LYS A 85 -15.08 -7.19 0.01
C LYS A 85 -14.24 -7.48 -1.23
N TYR A 86 -12.97 -7.07 -1.25
CA TYR A 86 -12.08 -7.17 -2.40
C TYR A 86 -11.20 -8.42 -2.38
N ALA A 87 -11.22 -9.21 -1.29
CA ALA A 87 -10.47 -10.45 -1.17
C ALA A 87 -11.30 -11.66 -1.65
N THR A 88 -11.57 -11.70 -2.95
CA THR A 88 -12.41 -12.74 -3.59
C THR A 88 -11.74 -14.12 -3.70
N GLY A 89 -10.43 -14.21 -3.45
CA GLY A 89 -9.64 -15.41 -3.72
C GLY A 89 -9.30 -15.63 -5.20
N THR A 90 -9.53 -14.63 -6.06
CA THR A 90 -9.17 -14.69 -7.48
C THR A 90 -7.65 -14.77 -7.66
N ILE A 91 -7.18 -15.80 -8.36
CA ILE A 91 -5.79 -15.93 -8.79
C ILE A 91 -5.60 -15.13 -10.07
N VAL A 92 -4.80 -14.06 -10.02
CA VAL A 92 -4.59 -13.13 -11.14
C VAL A 92 -3.45 -13.56 -12.06
N ARG A 93 -2.48 -14.31 -11.54
CA ARG A 93 -1.30 -14.83 -12.25
C ARG A 93 -0.84 -16.13 -11.61
N SER A 94 -0.09 -16.93 -12.36
CA SER A 94 0.59 -18.13 -11.89
C SER A 94 2.02 -18.09 -12.39
N PHE A 95 2.97 -18.43 -11.53
CA PHE A 95 4.40 -18.38 -11.80
C PHE A 95 5.07 -19.70 -11.38
N GLY A 96 6.18 -20.02 -12.02
CA GLY A 96 7.07 -21.09 -11.62
C GLY A 96 7.87 -20.74 -10.37
N VAL A 97 8.29 -21.76 -9.62
CA VAL A 97 9.18 -21.56 -8.46
C VAL A 97 10.53 -21.05 -8.95
N GLY A 98 10.97 -19.91 -8.40
CA GLY A 98 12.24 -19.27 -8.76
C GLY A 98 12.20 -18.48 -10.08
N GLU A 99 11.04 -18.33 -10.70
CA GLU A 99 10.86 -17.50 -11.88
C GLU A 99 11.12 -16.02 -11.55
N THR A 100 11.89 -15.35 -12.41
CA THR A 100 11.99 -13.88 -12.40
C THR A 100 10.75 -13.31 -13.06
N ILE A 101 10.02 -12.47 -12.33
CA ILE A 101 8.75 -11.90 -12.79
C ILE A 101 8.87 -10.39 -12.95
N ASP A 102 8.12 -9.86 -13.91
CA ASP A 102 7.94 -8.42 -14.02
C ASP A 102 6.91 -7.94 -12.99
N ILE A 103 7.29 -6.91 -12.23
CA ILE A 103 6.37 -6.21 -11.33
C ILE A 103 6.18 -4.79 -11.87
N VAL A 104 4.92 -4.42 -12.13
CA VAL A 104 4.57 -3.10 -12.63
C VAL A 104 3.68 -2.38 -11.62
N VAL A 105 4.17 -1.25 -11.14
CA VAL A 105 3.44 -0.32 -10.27
C VAL A 105 3.07 0.92 -11.06
N ASP A 106 1.77 1.20 -11.16
CA ASP A 106 1.24 2.42 -11.76
C ASP A 106 1.18 3.52 -10.70
N ILE A 107 2.03 4.54 -10.86
CA ILE A 107 2.11 5.69 -9.96
C ILE A 107 1.26 6.82 -10.51
N THR A 108 0.06 6.98 -9.95
CA THR A 108 -0.92 7.97 -10.39
C THR A 108 -0.62 9.37 -9.84
N HIS A 109 0.02 9.45 -8.67
CA HIS A 109 0.57 10.68 -8.12
C HIS A 109 1.96 10.43 -7.54
N GLY A 110 2.97 10.88 -8.27
CA GLY A 110 4.37 10.62 -7.99
C GLY A 110 4.88 11.33 -6.74
N GLN A 111 5.51 10.56 -5.86
CA GLN A 111 6.28 11.06 -4.73
C GLN A 111 7.58 10.27 -4.61
N LYS A 112 8.61 10.89 -4.01
CA LYS A 112 9.88 10.22 -3.73
C LYS A 112 9.64 9.07 -2.75
N GLY A 113 10.44 8.01 -2.86
CA GLY A 113 10.33 6.86 -1.98
C GLY A 113 11.07 5.66 -2.55
N TRP A 114 10.76 4.50 -2.01
CA TRP A 114 11.25 3.20 -2.44
C TRP A 114 10.10 2.19 -2.36
N MET A 115 10.25 1.05 -3.03
CA MET A 115 9.29 -0.03 -3.04
C MET A 115 9.94 -1.30 -2.51
N GLU A 116 9.15 -2.14 -1.85
CA GLU A 116 9.56 -3.45 -1.39
C GLU A 116 8.43 -4.43 -1.67
N PHE A 117 8.81 -5.64 -2.08
CA PHE A 117 7.85 -6.70 -2.36
C PHE A 117 8.13 -7.87 -1.43
N ARG A 118 7.06 -8.42 -0.85
CA ARG A 118 7.12 -9.56 0.06
C ARG A 118 6.15 -10.62 -0.43
N LEU A 119 6.49 -11.87 -0.17
CA LEU A 119 5.63 -13.01 -0.44
C LEU A 119 5.31 -13.74 0.86
N CYS A 120 4.16 -14.38 0.99
CA CYS A 120 3.88 -15.28 2.09
C CYS A 120 3.21 -16.54 1.53
N PRO A 121 3.68 -17.74 1.90
CA PRO A 121 2.95 -18.98 1.62
C PRO A 121 1.59 -18.95 2.32
N ASN A 122 0.52 -18.70 1.55
CA ASN A 122 -0.86 -18.73 2.05
C ASN A 122 -1.73 -19.58 1.11
N ASN A 123 -1.94 -20.83 1.50
CA ASN A 123 -2.70 -21.80 0.70
C ASN A 123 -4.22 -21.76 1.00
N ASN A 124 -4.69 -20.77 1.76
CA ASN A 124 -6.11 -20.62 2.08
C ASN A 124 -6.57 -19.16 1.89
N PRO A 125 -7.34 -18.84 0.82
CA PRO A 125 -7.76 -17.47 0.55
C PRO A 125 -8.73 -16.90 1.60
N LYS A 126 -9.25 -17.74 2.51
CA LYS A 126 -10.11 -17.32 3.63
C LYS A 126 -9.34 -16.97 4.90
N VAL A 127 -8.02 -17.22 4.94
CA VAL A 127 -7.18 -16.90 6.09
C VAL A 127 -6.39 -15.63 5.79
N PRO A 128 -6.49 -14.59 6.65
CA PRO A 128 -5.68 -13.39 6.49
C PRO A 128 -4.20 -13.71 6.54
N VAL A 129 -3.43 -13.06 5.66
CA VAL A 129 -1.97 -13.11 5.71
C VAL A 129 -1.48 -12.27 6.89
N SER A 130 -0.42 -12.68 7.57
CA SER A 130 0.20 -11.89 8.64
C SER A 130 1.45 -11.16 8.15
N GLN A 131 1.75 -10.02 8.77
CA GLN A 131 2.99 -9.30 8.53
C GLN A 131 4.21 -10.17 8.88
N ASP A 132 4.16 -10.90 9.99
CA ASP A 132 5.21 -11.85 10.41
C ASP A 132 5.54 -12.91 9.37
N CYS A 133 4.57 -13.32 8.55
CA CYS A 133 4.83 -14.24 7.46
C CYS A 133 5.53 -13.53 6.29
N LEU A 134 5.00 -12.37 5.88
CA LEU A 134 5.55 -11.57 4.79
C LEU A 134 7.01 -11.17 5.05
N ASP A 135 7.34 -10.79 6.29
CA ASP A 135 8.68 -10.37 6.68
C ASP A 135 9.73 -11.48 6.58
N LYS A 136 9.31 -12.75 6.51
CA LYS A 136 10.22 -13.90 6.29
C LYS A 136 10.65 -14.05 4.83
N TYR A 137 9.92 -13.49 3.88
CA TYR A 137 10.18 -13.67 2.44
C TYR A 137 10.14 -12.34 1.68
N VAL A 138 11.07 -11.45 2.03
CA VAL A 138 11.36 -10.25 1.25
C VAL A 138 11.96 -10.64 -0.10
N LEU A 139 11.37 -10.15 -1.19
CA LEU A 139 11.83 -10.43 -2.55
C LEU A 139 12.99 -9.51 -2.92
N ARG A 140 13.90 -10.04 -3.74
CA ARG A 140 15.00 -9.26 -4.31
C ARG A 140 14.51 -8.54 -5.56
N VAL A 141 14.86 -7.25 -5.65
CA VAL A 141 14.55 -6.35 -6.76
C VAL A 141 15.84 -6.01 -7.49
#